data_AF-A0A3P7KEU5-F1
#
_entry.id   AF-A0A3P7KEU5-F1
#
_cell.length_a   1.000
_cell.length_b   1.000
_cell.length_c   1.000
_cell.angle_alpha   90.00
_cell.angle_beta   90.00
_cell.angle_gamma   90.00
#
_symmetry.space_group_name_H-M   'P 1'
#
loop_
_entity.id
_entity.type
_entity.pdbx_description
1 polymer ?
#
loop_
_entity_poly.entity_id
_entity_poly.type
_entity_poly.pdbx_seq_one_letter_code
_entity_poly.pdbx_strand_id
1 'polypeptide(L)'
;MAPFTFHHSESAPEKVAELARKYKDVFEKKPGEIEHFLSNCNPKVGSAAMMAALKALYDSSIQKNNEQGADRAVEFLKHLIDSGNMVAEHLKLIPDIVFPFARNAVTYCFRKKNEPQIGLDLALAAMRLLVDPNECVVSSLHSALFAVCLRVNNVEAALPYIYRNNPATTETSEPVGHVRKQRGVASQTPVYFESKYMILYLYYGALLLMRRNELRRAISFLESAVLVPGSATSVAQLDALKK
;
A
#
# COMPACT_ATOMS: atom_id res chain seq x y z
N MET A 1 43.05 14.22 -20.94
CA MET A 1 41.90 14.65 -20.11
C MET A 1 40.74 13.75 -20.48
N ALA A 2 40.49 12.69 -19.70
CA ALA A 2 39.32 11.83 -19.88
C ALA A 2 38.14 12.45 -19.10
N PRO A 3 36.93 12.46 -19.65
CA PRO A 3 35.78 13.01 -18.94
C PRO A 3 35.41 12.08 -17.78
N PHE A 4 35.30 12.66 -16.58
CA PHE A 4 34.73 11.99 -15.41
C PHE A 4 33.25 11.69 -15.68
N THR A 5 32.95 10.46 -16.07
CA THR A 5 31.59 9.93 -16.00
C THR A 5 31.24 9.70 -14.53
N PHE A 6 30.36 10.52 -13.98
CA PHE A 6 29.70 10.23 -12.71
C PHE A 6 28.94 8.91 -12.86
N HIS A 7 29.46 7.83 -12.26
CA HIS A 7 28.64 6.68 -11.95
C HIS A 7 27.55 7.16 -11.00
N HIS A 8 26.30 7.26 -11.47
CA HIS A 8 25.16 7.20 -10.57
C HIS A 8 25.34 5.93 -9.74
N SER A 9 25.50 6.08 -8.42
CA SER A 9 25.57 4.94 -7.51
C SER A 9 24.25 4.19 -7.64
N GLU A 10 24.23 3.10 -8.40
CA GLU A 10 23.06 2.25 -8.62
C GLU A 10 22.43 1.77 -7.30
N SER A 11 23.20 1.76 -6.20
CA SER A 11 22.75 1.40 -4.84
C SER A 11 22.11 2.52 -3.99
N ALA A 12 21.97 3.73 -4.52
CA ALA A 12 21.54 4.86 -3.70
C ALA A 12 20.09 4.73 -3.18
N PRO A 13 19.10 4.32 -4.02
CA PRO A 13 17.73 4.12 -3.54
C PRO A 13 17.59 3.01 -2.49
N GLU A 14 18.34 1.91 -2.63
CA GLU A 14 18.34 0.78 -1.69
C GLU A 14 18.87 1.23 -0.33
N LYS A 15 19.97 1.98 -0.30
CA LYS A 15 20.50 2.57 0.93
C LYS A 15 19.50 3.52 1.57
N VAL A 16 18.82 4.35 0.78
CA VAL A 16 17.78 5.25 1.31
C VAL A 16 16.60 4.46 1.88
N ALA A 17 16.17 3.38 1.23
CA ALA A 17 15.11 2.50 1.72
C ALA A 17 15.50 1.81 3.05
N GLU A 18 16.74 1.32 3.17
CA GLU A 18 17.27 0.79 4.43
C GLU A 18 17.30 1.84 5.53
N LEU A 19 17.79 3.05 5.21
CA LEU A 19 17.81 4.18 6.15
C LEU A 19 16.40 4.59 6.58
N ALA A 20 15.44 4.61 5.66
CA ALA A 20 14.03 4.94 5.94
C ALA A 20 13.43 3.97 6.97
N ARG A 21 13.76 2.66 6.88
CA ARG A 21 13.36 1.68 7.90
C ARG A 21 14.10 1.88 9.22
N LYS A 22 15.43 2.06 9.17
CA LYS A 22 16.29 2.15 10.35
C LYS A 22 16.01 3.40 11.20
N TYR A 23 15.66 4.51 10.55
CA TYR A 23 15.50 5.81 11.19
C TYR A 23 14.05 6.30 11.24
N LYS A 24 13.06 5.40 11.11
CA LYS A 24 11.63 5.75 11.19
C LYS A 24 11.29 6.56 12.46
N ASP A 25 11.88 6.18 13.60
CA ASP A 25 11.66 6.82 14.90
C ASP A 25 12.14 8.29 14.93
N VAL A 26 13.06 8.67 14.04
CA VAL A 26 13.56 10.06 13.94
C VAL A 26 12.45 10.97 13.44
N PHE A 27 11.71 10.53 12.41
CA PHE A 27 10.56 11.29 11.89
C PHE A 27 9.43 11.37 12.92
N GLU A 28 9.16 10.28 13.65
CA GLU A 28 8.14 10.25 14.71
C GLU A 28 8.43 11.22 15.86
N LYS A 29 9.72 11.40 16.20
CA LYS A 29 10.17 12.32 17.26
C LYS A 29 10.20 13.79 16.83
N LYS A 30 10.30 14.06 15.52
CA LYS A 30 10.44 15.42 14.98
C LYS A 30 9.42 15.73 13.89
N PRO A 31 8.10 15.69 14.19
CA PRO A 31 7.07 15.91 13.18
C PRO A 31 7.10 17.31 12.55
N GLY A 32 7.57 18.33 13.29
CA GLY A 32 7.71 19.70 12.78
C GLY A 32 8.76 19.87 11.68
N GLU A 33 9.71 18.92 11.57
CA GLU A 33 10.76 18.96 10.54
C GLU A 33 10.35 18.24 9.25
N ILE A 34 9.23 17.50 9.25
CA ILE A 34 8.84 16.64 8.14
C ILE A 34 8.50 17.47 6.90
N GLU A 35 7.78 18.57 7.03
CA GLU A 35 7.41 19.43 5.88
C GLU A 35 8.66 20.03 5.21
N HIS A 36 9.61 20.50 6.04
CA HIS A 36 10.89 21.02 5.57
C HIS A 36 11.69 19.90 4.87
N PHE A 37 11.74 18.70 5.44
CA PHE A 37 12.38 17.55 4.82
C PHE A 37 11.75 17.22 3.46
N LEU A 38 10.42 17.14 3.36
CA LEU A 38 9.71 16.80 2.13
C LEU A 38 9.95 17.83 1.03
N SER A 39 10.04 19.12 1.38
CA SER A 39 10.27 20.21 0.43
C SER A 39 11.70 20.21 -0.15
N ASN A 40 12.67 19.63 0.58
CA ASN A 40 14.08 19.61 0.20
C ASN A 40 14.57 18.24 -0.26
N CYS A 41 13.76 17.19 -0.10
CA CYS A 41 14.13 15.83 -0.48
C CYS A 41 14.06 15.67 -2.00
N ASN A 42 15.12 15.16 -2.62
CA ASN A 42 15.12 14.88 -4.05
C ASN A 42 14.29 13.60 -4.34
N PRO A 43 13.14 13.69 -5.03
CA PRO A 43 12.29 12.54 -5.28
C PRO A 43 12.97 11.45 -6.13
N LYS A 44 13.95 11.81 -6.97
CA LYS A 44 14.69 10.86 -7.82
C LYS A 44 15.58 9.87 -7.06
N VAL A 45 15.74 10.03 -5.75
CA VAL A 45 16.49 9.09 -4.89
C VAL A 45 15.78 8.89 -3.55
N GLY A 46 14.96 9.87 -3.14
CA GLY A 46 14.40 10.01 -1.80
C GLY A 46 12.98 9.49 -1.60
N SER A 47 12.27 9.01 -2.64
CA SER A 47 10.84 8.64 -2.50
C SER A 47 10.55 7.68 -1.35
N ALA A 48 11.44 6.72 -1.08
CA ALA A 48 11.28 5.80 0.04
C ALA A 48 11.31 6.53 1.40
N ALA A 49 12.27 7.44 1.58
CA ALA A 49 12.36 8.24 2.80
C ALA A 49 11.21 9.25 2.94
N MET A 50 10.76 9.86 1.83
CA MET A 50 9.58 10.73 1.81
C MET A 50 8.33 9.99 2.28
N MET A 51 8.11 8.76 1.78
CA MET A 51 6.98 7.92 2.18
C MET A 51 7.05 7.53 3.66
N ALA A 52 8.23 7.18 4.16
CA ALA A 52 8.44 6.88 5.59
C ALA A 52 8.18 8.11 6.48
N ALA A 53 8.64 9.29 6.06
CA ALA A 53 8.40 10.54 6.79
C ALA A 53 6.90 10.88 6.84
N LEU A 54 6.18 10.76 5.72
CA LEU A 54 4.73 11.00 5.69
C LEU A 54 3.95 10.02 6.55
N LYS A 55 4.33 8.73 6.51
CA LYS A 55 3.73 7.72 7.38
C LYS A 55 3.92 8.09 8.85
N ALA A 56 5.12 8.52 9.24
CA ALA A 56 5.41 8.94 10.60
C ALA A 56 4.59 10.19 11.02
N LEU A 57 4.43 11.17 10.11
CA LEU A 57 3.56 12.32 10.35
C LEU A 57 2.11 11.89 10.57
N TYR A 58 1.60 11.01 9.71
CA TYR A 58 0.24 10.49 9.79
C TYR A 58 0.03 9.69 11.09
N ASP A 59 0.89 8.72 11.38
CA ASP A 59 0.74 7.86 12.56
C ASP A 59 0.85 8.67 13.86
N SER A 60 1.80 9.61 13.97
CA SER A 60 1.91 10.51 15.13
C SER A 60 0.65 11.36 15.30
N SER A 61 0.08 11.82 14.18
CA SER A 61 -1.15 12.63 14.19
C SER A 61 -2.36 11.82 14.64
N ILE A 62 -2.52 10.59 14.13
CA ILE A 62 -3.58 9.68 14.57
C ILE A 62 -3.43 9.33 16.04
N GLN A 63 -2.23 9.00 16.51
CA GLN A 63 -1.97 8.65 17.91
C GLN A 63 -2.33 9.79 18.87
N LYS A 64 -2.10 11.04 18.46
CA LYS A 64 -2.40 12.24 19.25
C LYS A 64 -3.80 12.81 19.01
N ASN A 65 -4.63 12.13 18.22
CA ASN A 65 -5.92 12.65 17.74
C ASN A 65 -5.83 14.05 17.09
N ASN A 66 -4.70 14.36 16.46
CA ASN A 66 -4.50 15.59 15.71
C ASN A 66 -5.03 15.43 14.27
N GLU A 67 -6.26 15.86 14.03
CA GLU A 67 -6.89 15.73 12.71
C GLU A 67 -6.21 16.60 11.65
N GLN A 68 -5.80 17.82 12.00
CA GLN A 68 -5.11 18.73 11.07
C GLN A 68 -3.80 18.12 10.56
N GLY A 69 -3.04 17.46 11.44
CA GLY A 69 -1.81 16.76 11.05
C GLY A 69 -2.07 15.55 10.16
N ALA A 70 -3.15 14.80 10.42
CA ALA A 70 -3.54 13.66 9.59
C ALA A 70 -4.02 14.12 8.21
N ASP A 71 -4.88 15.15 8.15
CA ASP A 71 -5.34 15.78 6.91
C ASP A 71 -4.14 16.22 6.07
N ARG A 72 -3.19 16.94 6.69
CA ARG A 72 -2.00 17.41 6.00
C ARG A 72 -1.11 16.29 5.46
N ALA A 73 -0.95 15.19 6.21
CA ALA A 73 -0.19 14.03 5.72
C ALA A 73 -0.86 13.38 4.49
N VAL A 74 -2.19 13.31 4.49
CA VAL A 74 -2.98 12.79 3.35
C VAL A 74 -2.89 13.73 2.14
N GLU A 75 -2.97 15.04 2.36
CA GLU A 75 -2.80 16.05 1.31
C GLU A 75 -1.42 15.99 0.66
N PHE A 76 -0.35 15.88 1.46
CA PHE A 76 1.00 15.71 0.92
C PHE A 76 1.16 14.40 0.15
N LEU A 77 0.60 13.29 0.67
CA LEU A 77 0.62 12.02 -0.06
C LEU A 77 -0.04 12.17 -1.44
N LYS A 78 -1.25 12.74 -1.48
CA LYS A 78 -1.97 12.97 -2.73
C LYS A 78 -1.16 13.86 -3.68
N HIS A 79 -0.68 15.01 -3.19
CA HIS A 79 0.11 15.95 -3.99
C HIS A 79 1.37 15.31 -4.58
N LEU A 80 2.12 14.51 -3.82
CA LEU A 80 3.34 13.87 -4.30
C LEU A 80 3.08 12.81 -5.37
N ILE A 81 1.98 12.06 -5.24
CA ILE A 81 1.57 11.09 -6.26
C ILE A 81 1.13 11.83 -7.53
N ASP A 82 0.23 12.81 -7.40
CA ASP A 82 -0.35 13.53 -8.54
C ASP A 82 0.69 14.39 -9.30
N SER A 83 1.68 14.93 -8.60
CA SER A 83 2.77 15.72 -9.20
C SER A 83 3.88 14.85 -9.84
N GLY A 84 3.79 13.52 -9.75
CA GLY A 84 4.84 12.62 -10.26
C GLY A 84 6.16 12.71 -9.48
N ASN A 85 6.14 13.28 -8.27
CA ASN A 85 7.31 13.42 -7.40
C ASN A 85 7.57 12.15 -6.58
N MET A 86 7.26 10.99 -7.15
CA MET A 86 7.46 9.68 -6.54
C MET A 86 7.88 8.67 -7.60
N VAL A 87 8.93 7.90 -7.30
CA VAL A 87 9.46 6.86 -8.19
C VAL A 87 8.97 5.50 -7.70
N ALA A 88 8.21 4.80 -8.53
CA ALA A 88 7.57 3.53 -8.19
C ALA A 88 8.57 2.47 -7.72
N GLU A 89 9.72 2.37 -8.40
CA GLU A 89 10.80 1.43 -8.11
C GLU A 89 11.34 1.62 -6.70
N HIS A 90 11.46 2.86 -6.23
CA HIS A 90 11.91 3.15 -4.86
C HIS A 90 10.86 2.75 -3.82
N LEU A 91 9.57 2.89 -4.15
CA LEU A 91 8.48 2.51 -3.26
C LEU A 91 8.32 0.99 -3.17
N LYS A 92 8.61 0.26 -4.26
CA LYS A 92 8.70 -1.21 -4.26
C LYS A 92 9.79 -1.74 -3.31
N LEU A 93 10.77 -0.92 -2.91
CA LEU A 93 11.77 -1.29 -1.91
C LEU A 93 11.27 -1.24 -0.46
N ILE A 94 10.12 -0.60 -0.19
CA ILE A 94 9.52 -0.44 1.14
C ILE A 94 8.00 -0.78 1.16
N PRO A 95 7.60 -1.97 0.67
CA PRO A 95 6.19 -2.38 0.58
C PRO A 95 5.50 -2.39 1.96
N ASP A 96 6.28 -2.69 3.01
CA ASP A 96 5.88 -2.71 4.43
C ASP A 96 5.49 -1.33 4.99
N ILE A 97 5.93 -0.25 4.35
CA ILE A 97 5.61 1.13 4.74
C ILE A 97 4.51 1.68 3.84
N VAL A 98 4.70 1.54 2.52
CA VAL A 98 3.88 2.25 1.53
C VAL A 98 2.43 1.73 1.46
N PHE A 99 2.23 0.40 1.42
CA PHE A 99 0.88 -0.15 1.32
C PHE A 99 0.05 0.09 2.58
N PRO A 100 0.56 -0.13 3.81
CA PRO A 100 -0.18 0.20 5.02
C PRO A 100 -0.51 1.68 5.14
N PHE A 101 0.41 2.58 4.78
CA PHE A 101 0.15 4.02 4.85
C PHE A 101 -0.93 4.44 3.83
N ALA A 102 -0.78 4.08 2.55
CA ALA A 102 -1.77 4.40 1.52
C ALA A 102 -3.16 3.86 1.89
N ARG A 103 -3.24 2.60 2.35
CA ARG A 103 -4.49 1.99 2.84
C ARG A 103 -5.09 2.80 4.00
N ASN A 104 -4.28 3.19 4.98
CA ASN A 104 -4.75 3.95 6.14
C ASN A 104 -5.25 5.34 5.73
N ALA A 105 -4.54 6.03 4.83
CA ALA A 105 -4.92 7.33 4.29
C ALA A 105 -6.26 7.25 3.55
N VAL A 106 -6.44 6.27 2.66
CA VAL A 106 -7.73 6.01 1.97
C VAL A 106 -8.83 5.77 3.00
N THR A 107 -8.58 4.91 3.99
CA THR A 107 -9.55 4.56 5.02
C THR A 107 -9.95 5.77 5.86
N TYR A 108 -9.00 6.64 6.18
CA TYR A 108 -9.23 7.89 6.89
C TYR A 108 -10.17 8.81 6.11
N CYS A 109 -9.93 9.02 4.81
CA CYS A 109 -10.80 9.84 3.97
C CYS A 109 -12.25 9.35 4.00
N PHE A 110 -12.50 8.07 3.69
CA PHE A 110 -13.88 7.61 3.52
C PHE A 110 -14.60 7.27 4.83
N ARG A 111 -13.88 6.89 5.91
CA ARG A 111 -14.51 6.54 7.20
C ARG A 111 -14.53 7.71 8.18
N LYS A 112 -13.40 8.37 8.37
CA LYS A 112 -13.25 9.38 9.42
C LYS A 112 -13.69 10.76 8.93
N LYS A 113 -13.27 11.16 7.73
CA LYS A 113 -13.71 12.43 7.12
C LYS A 113 -15.08 12.32 6.44
N ASN A 114 -15.57 11.11 6.19
CA ASN A 114 -16.76 10.84 5.39
C ASN A 114 -16.69 11.48 3.99
N GLU A 115 -15.49 11.47 3.40
CA GLU A 115 -15.18 11.96 2.06
C GLU A 115 -14.80 10.79 1.15
N PRO A 116 -15.78 9.94 0.76
CA PRO A 116 -15.49 8.69 0.07
C PRO A 116 -14.97 8.91 -1.36
N GLN A 117 -15.33 10.01 -2.03
CA GLN A 117 -14.78 10.32 -3.36
C GLN A 117 -13.29 10.67 -3.29
N ILE A 118 -12.88 11.48 -2.30
CA ILE A 118 -11.47 11.79 -2.07
C ILE A 118 -10.68 10.50 -1.77
N GLY A 119 -11.26 9.60 -0.98
CA GLY A 119 -10.68 8.29 -0.71
C GLY A 119 -10.53 7.42 -1.98
N LEU A 120 -11.51 7.44 -2.87
CA LEU A 120 -11.44 6.72 -4.15
C LEU A 120 -10.36 7.29 -5.06
N ASP A 121 -10.29 8.62 -5.21
CA ASP A 121 -9.30 9.28 -6.06
C ASP A 121 -7.88 8.95 -5.59
N LEU A 122 -7.65 9.03 -4.27
CA LEU A 122 -6.37 8.67 -3.66
C LEU A 122 -6.05 7.17 -3.86
N ALA A 123 -7.03 6.29 -3.67
CA ALA A 123 -6.84 4.86 -3.87
C ALA A 123 -6.42 4.55 -5.31
N LEU A 124 -7.10 5.14 -6.30
CA LEU A 124 -6.77 4.92 -7.71
C LEU A 124 -5.40 5.50 -8.08
N ALA A 125 -5.05 6.68 -7.58
CA ALA A 125 -3.73 7.27 -7.80
C ALA A 125 -2.62 6.39 -7.22
N ALA A 126 -2.78 5.91 -5.99
CA ALA A 126 -1.83 5.01 -5.35
C ALA A 126 -1.75 3.64 -6.04
N MET A 127 -2.87 3.06 -6.48
CA MET A 127 -2.89 1.79 -7.20
C MET A 127 -2.14 1.89 -8.53
N ARG A 128 -2.34 2.98 -9.30
CA ARG A 128 -1.61 3.20 -10.57
C ARG A 128 -0.10 3.35 -10.37
N LEU A 129 0.32 3.91 -9.24
CA LEU A 129 1.74 4.08 -8.93
C LEU A 129 2.39 2.79 -8.42
N LEU A 130 1.66 1.98 -7.65
CA LEU A 130 2.25 0.90 -6.84
C LEU A 130 1.94 -0.51 -7.34
N VAL A 131 0.88 -0.68 -8.13
CA VAL A 131 0.35 -1.99 -8.50
C VAL A 131 0.30 -2.12 -10.01
N ASP A 132 0.99 -3.12 -10.54
CA ASP A 132 0.75 -3.61 -11.90
C ASP A 132 -0.33 -4.71 -11.86
N PRO A 133 -1.51 -4.49 -12.46
CA PRO A 133 -2.56 -5.50 -12.51
C PRO A 133 -2.13 -6.82 -13.15
N ASN A 134 -1.12 -6.81 -14.01
CA ASN A 134 -0.64 -8.01 -14.71
C ASN A 134 0.23 -8.90 -13.81
N GLU A 135 0.87 -8.32 -12.79
CA GLU A 135 1.64 -9.10 -11.81
C GLU A 135 0.70 -9.96 -10.92
N CYS A 136 -0.60 -9.65 -10.87
CA CYS A 136 -1.62 -10.36 -10.08
C CYS A 136 -1.27 -10.49 -8.59
N VAL A 137 -0.65 -9.44 -8.05
CA VAL A 137 -0.17 -9.45 -6.67
C VAL A 137 -1.06 -8.57 -5.79
N VAL A 138 -1.59 -9.16 -4.71
CA VAL A 138 -2.48 -8.50 -3.75
C VAL A 138 -1.67 -7.83 -2.64
N SER A 139 -2.08 -6.61 -2.32
CA SER A 139 -1.59 -5.81 -1.21
C SER A 139 -2.75 -5.34 -0.34
N SER A 140 -2.43 -4.86 0.86
CA SER A 140 -3.47 -4.34 1.76
C SER A 140 -4.22 -3.11 1.20
N LEU A 141 -3.67 -2.40 0.20
CA LEU A 141 -4.34 -1.30 -0.52
C LEU A 141 -5.55 -1.77 -1.35
N HIS A 142 -5.52 -2.99 -1.90
CA HIS A 142 -6.65 -3.54 -2.67
C HIS A 142 -7.92 -3.60 -1.83
N SER A 143 -7.79 -4.01 -0.56
CA SER A 143 -8.93 -4.07 0.36
C SER A 143 -9.54 -2.70 0.63
N ALA A 144 -8.73 -1.63 0.69
CA ALA A 144 -9.21 -0.27 0.86
C ALA A 144 -9.87 0.27 -0.42
N LEU A 145 -9.28 0.00 -1.60
CA LEU A 145 -9.89 0.33 -2.89
C LEU A 145 -11.29 -0.32 -2.99
N PHE A 146 -11.41 -1.61 -2.70
CA PHE A 146 -12.69 -2.30 -2.83
C PHE A 146 -13.73 -1.78 -1.84
N ALA A 147 -13.33 -1.50 -0.60
CA ALA A 147 -14.21 -0.91 0.39
C ALA A 147 -14.76 0.45 -0.07
N VAL A 148 -13.91 1.33 -0.61
CA VAL A 148 -14.36 2.65 -1.08
C VAL A 148 -15.19 2.55 -2.36
N CYS A 149 -14.84 1.66 -3.30
CA CYS A 149 -15.66 1.37 -4.48
C CYS A 149 -17.06 0.87 -4.12
N LEU A 150 -17.18 0.02 -3.10
CA LEU A 150 -18.48 -0.41 -2.57
C LEU A 150 -19.27 0.77 -1.99
N ARG A 151 -18.59 1.68 -1.26
CA ARG A 151 -19.20 2.85 -0.60
C ARG A 151 -19.72 3.89 -1.58
N VAL A 152 -19.02 4.11 -2.69
CA VAL A 152 -19.41 5.05 -3.76
C VAL A 152 -20.18 4.39 -4.91
N ASN A 153 -20.40 3.07 -4.83
CA ASN A 153 -21.01 2.27 -5.89
C ASN A 153 -20.30 2.36 -7.25
N ASN A 154 -18.98 2.45 -7.25
CA ASN A 154 -18.17 2.48 -8.47
C ASN A 154 -17.45 1.13 -8.66
N VAL A 155 -18.15 0.17 -9.26
CA VAL A 155 -17.58 -1.17 -9.46
C VAL A 155 -16.50 -1.18 -10.54
N GLU A 156 -16.67 -0.38 -11.59
CA GLU A 156 -15.77 -0.31 -12.75
C GLU A 156 -14.34 0.05 -12.34
N ALA A 157 -14.17 0.97 -11.38
CA ALA A 157 -12.87 1.36 -10.85
C ALA A 157 -12.09 0.21 -10.19
N ALA A 158 -12.77 -0.82 -9.68
CA ALA A 158 -12.14 -1.95 -9.00
C ALA A 158 -11.81 -3.12 -9.95
N LEU A 159 -12.50 -3.25 -11.09
CA LEU A 159 -12.41 -4.42 -11.97
C LEU A 159 -10.98 -4.80 -12.40
N PRO A 160 -10.08 -3.86 -12.74
CA PRO A 160 -8.72 -4.21 -13.13
C PRO A 160 -7.94 -4.94 -12.05
N TYR A 161 -8.33 -4.77 -10.79
CA TYR A 161 -7.61 -5.28 -9.62
C TYR A 161 -8.32 -6.47 -8.96
N ILE A 162 -9.40 -7.00 -9.56
CA ILE A 162 -10.05 -8.25 -9.14
C ILE A 162 -9.46 -9.40 -9.96
N TYR A 163 -8.43 -10.05 -9.41
CA TYR A 163 -7.70 -11.10 -10.10
C TYR A 163 -8.53 -12.38 -10.29
N ARG A 164 -8.30 -13.09 -11.41
CA ARG A 164 -9.04 -14.33 -11.77
C ARG A 164 -8.43 -15.59 -11.16
N ASN A 165 -7.13 -15.58 -10.86
CA ASN A 165 -6.37 -16.73 -10.36
C ASN A 165 -5.80 -16.47 -8.96
N ASN A 166 -5.32 -17.51 -8.27
CA ASN A 166 -4.69 -17.43 -6.95
C ASN A 166 -3.68 -16.28 -6.90
N PRO A 167 -3.99 -15.18 -6.20
CA PRO A 167 -3.11 -14.03 -6.16
C PRO A 167 -1.87 -14.33 -5.33
N ALA A 168 -0.72 -13.88 -5.81
CA ALA A 168 0.48 -13.78 -4.97
C ALA A 168 0.34 -12.57 -4.03
N THR A 169 1.16 -12.47 -2.99
CA THR A 169 1.15 -11.33 -2.03
C THR A 169 2.43 -10.49 -2.16
N THR A 170 2.30 -9.16 -2.32
CA THR A 170 3.44 -8.25 -2.61
C THR A 170 4.25 -7.96 -1.35
N GLU A 171 3.60 -8.12 -0.20
CA GLU A 171 4.20 -7.95 1.11
C GLU A 171 5.09 -9.16 1.48
N THR A 172 5.33 -10.11 0.56
CA THR A 172 6.28 -11.24 0.73
C THR A 172 6.87 -11.60 -0.63
N SER A 173 7.92 -10.89 -1.08
CA SER A 173 8.64 -11.31 -2.28
C SER A 173 9.74 -12.33 -1.93
N GLU A 174 9.47 -13.61 -2.19
CA GLU A 174 10.49 -14.52 -2.75
C GLU A 174 9.98 -15.05 -4.11
N PRO A 175 10.84 -15.12 -5.15
CA PRO A 175 10.51 -15.80 -6.39
C PRO A 175 10.79 -17.30 -6.26
N VAL A 176 9.88 -18.12 -6.79
CA VAL A 176 10.11 -19.54 -7.01
C VAL A 176 11.20 -19.72 -8.08
N GLY A 177 12.32 -20.35 -7.70
CA GLY A 177 13.17 -21.12 -8.60
C GLY A 177 14.45 -20.46 -9.13
N HIS A 178 15.53 -20.52 -8.35
CA HIS A 178 16.74 -21.32 -8.67
C HIS A 178 17.89 -20.97 -7.72
N VAL A 179 18.45 -22.00 -7.11
CA VAL A 179 19.66 -21.95 -6.28
C VAL A 179 20.82 -21.35 -7.07
N ARG A 180 21.19 -20.10 -6.76
CA ARG A 180 22.54 -19.59 -6.98
C ARG A 180 22.97 -18.74 -5.78
N LYS A 181 23.88 -19.29 -4.99
CA LYS A 181 24.53 -18.65 -3.84
C LYS A 181 24.96 -17.21 -4.17
N GLN A 182 24.39 -16.23 -3.47
CA GLN A 182 25.04 -14.94 -3.24
C GLN A 182 25.13 -14.68 -1.74
N ARG A 183 26.37 -14.53 -1.26
CA ARG A 183 26.74 -13.97 0.04
C ARG A 183 26.43 -12.48 0.03
N GLY A 184 25.81 -11.99 1.09
CA GLY A 184 25.72 -10.56 1.39
C GLY A 184 24.60 -10.30 2.39
N VAL A 185 24.95 -9.86 3.59
CA VAL A 185 24.05 -9.72 4.74
C VAL A 185 23.01 -8.64 4.46
N ALA A 186 21.78 -9.04 4.15
CA ALA A 186 20.58 -8.28 4.44
C ALA A 186 19.68 -9.21 5.23
N SER A 187 19.49 -8.94 6.52
CA SER A 187 18.43 -9.62 7.27
C SER A 187 17.12 -9.27 6.60
N GLN A 188 16.57 -10.17 5.79
CA GLN A 188 15.20 -10.10 5.33
C GLN A 188 14.33 -10.17 6.57
N THR A 189 13.91 -9.01 7.09
CA THR A 189 12.82 -8.98 8.06
C THR A 189 11.60 -9.50 7.31
N PRO A 190 10.98 -10.62 7.72
CA PRO A 190 9.80 -11.13 7.05
C PRO A 190 8.73 -10.04 7.11
N VAL A 191 8.32 -9.57 5.94
CA VAL A 191 7.23 -8.61 5.86
C VAL A 191 5.94 -9.42 6.06
N TYR A 192 5.19 -9.07 7.10
CA TYR A 192 3.99 -9.78 7.49
C TYR A 192 2.79 -9.16 6.78
N PHE A 193 2.35 -9.78 5.68
CA PHE A 193 1.01 -9.54 5.16
C PHE A 193 -0.02 -10.03 6.19
N GLU A 194 -0.80 -9.11 6.78
CA GLU A 194 -1.84 -9.53 7.71
C GLU A 194 -2.99 -10.21 6.95
N SER A 195 -3.30 -11.47 7.30
CA SER A 195 -4.34 -12.28 6.65
C SER A 195 -5.72 -11.60 6.58
N LYS A 196 -6.03 -10.71 7.53
CA LYS A 196 -7.26 -9.91 7.53
C LYS A 196 -7.44 -9.10 6.23
N TYR A 197 -6.37 -8.59 5.62
CA TYR A 197 -6.49 -7.83 4.38
C TYR A 197 -6.74 -8.72 3.17
N MET A 198 -6.27 -9.98 3.19
CA MET A 198 -6.65 -10.97 2.17
C MET A 198 -8.14 -11.31 2.29
N ILE A 199 -8.61 -11.55 3.51
CA ILE A 199 -10.04 -11.80 3.78
C ILE A 199 -10.88 -10.61 3.27
N LEU A 200 -10.48 -9.38 3.56
CA LEU A 200 -11.20 -8.19 3.11
C LEU A 200 -11.13 -7.99 1.59
N TYR A 201 -10.00 -8.29 0.95
CA TYR A 201 -9.88 -8.29 -0.51
C TYR A 201 -10.87 -9.28 -1.14
N LEU A 202 -10.88 -10.52 -0.65
CA LEU A 202 -11.77 -11.57 -1.16
C LEU A 202 -13.24 -11.23 -0.89
N TYR A 203 -13.58 -10.85 0.33
CA TYR A 203 -14.96 -10.53 0.70
C TYR A 203 -15.50 -9.32 -0.08
N TYR A 204 -14.79 -8.19 -0.08
CA TYR A 204 -15.26 -7.00 -0.81
C TYR A 204 -15.22 -7.21 -2.34
N GLY A 205 -14.25 -7.97 -2.84
CA GLY A 205 -14.19 -8.37 -4.25
C GLY A 205 -15.42 -9.18 -4.66
N ALA A 206 -15.85 -10.13 -3.82
CA ALA A 206 -17.09 -10.87 -4.04
C ALA A 206 -18.31 -9.95 -4.11
N LEU A 207 -18.44 -9.00 -3.17
CA LEU A 207 -19.58 -8.05 -3.18
C LEU A 207 -19.62 -7.19 -4.45
N LEU A 208 -18.46 -6.77 -4.95
CA LEU A 208 -18.35 -6.04 -6.22
C LEU A 208 -18.76 -6.91 -7.42
N LEU A 209 -18.31 -8.17 -7.45
CA LEU A 209 -18.70 -9.14 -8.48
C LEU A 209 -20.20 -9.47 -8.44
N MET A 210 -20.79 -9.56 -7.25
CA MET A 210 -22.25 -9.73 -7.09
C MET A 210 -23.02 -8.55 -7.69
N ARG A 211 -22.56 -7.31 -7.49
CA ARG A 211 -23.18 -6.12 -8.12
C ARG A 211 -23.11 -6.14 -9.65
N ARG A 212 -22.14 -6.87 -10.22
CA ARG A 212 -21.97 -7.10 -11.67
C ARG A 212 -22.66 -8.36 -12.17
N ASN A 213 -23.38 -9.08 -11.31
CA ASN A 213 -23.99 -10.38 -11.61
C ASN A 213 -22.96 -11.45 -12.07
N GLU A 214 -21.69 -11.31 -11.68
CA GLU A 214 -20.63 -12.30 -11.94
C GLU A 214 -20.59 -13.37 -10.84
N LEU A 215 -21.73 -14.02 -10.62
CA LEU A 215 -21.98 -14.85 -9.43
C LEU A 215 -20.98 -16.01 -9.26
N ARG A 216 -20.56 -16.65 -10.35
CA ARG A 216 -19.57 -17.74 -10.27
C ARG A 216 -18.24 -17.28 -9.68
N ARG A 217 -17.76 -16.11 -10.08
CA ARG A 217 -16.52 -15.52 -9.53
C ARG A 217 -16.72 -15.04 -8.11
N ALA A 218 -17.90 -14.46 -7.82
CA ALA A 218 -18.23 -14.04 -6.47
C ALA A 218 -18.20 -15.21 -5.48
N ILE A 219 -18.82 -16.34 -5.83
CA ILE A 219 -18.81 -17.57 -5.01
C ILE A 219 -17.37 -18.03 -4.75
N SER A 220 -16.54 -18.12 -5.79
CA SER A 220 -15.13 -18.52 -5.64
C SER A 220 -14.35 -17.60 -4.67
N PHE A 221 -14.64 -16.28 -4.69
CA PHE A 221 -14.04 -15.34 -3.75
C PHE A 221 -14.57 -15.54 -2.32
N LEU A 222 -15.87 -15.78 -2.13
CA LEU A 222 -16.46 -16.05 -0.81
C LEU A 222 -15.92 -17.35 -0.21
N GLU A 223 -15.85 -18.43 -0.99
CA GLU A 223 -15.26 -19.70 -0.58
C GLU A 223 -13.81 -19.50 -0.15
N SER A 224 -13.02 -18.80 -0.98
CA SER A 224 -11.63 -18.48 -0.65
C SER A 224 -11.52 -17.68 0.65
N ALA A 225 -12.41 -16.72 0.89
CA ALA A 225 -12.40 -15.91 2.11
C ALA A 225 -12.64 -16.76 3.36
N VAL A 226 -13.60 -17.70 3.30
CA VAL A 226 -13.90 -18.64 4.39
C VAL A 226 -12.72 -19.55 4.68
N LEU A 227 -11.99 -19.98 3.65
CA LEU A 227 -10.87 -20.90 3.77
C LEU A 227 -9.55 -20.27 4.23
N VAL A 228 -9.45 -18.93 4.33
CA VAL A 228 -8.22 -18.29 4.83
C VAL A 228 -7.94 -18.73 6.28
N PRO A 229 -6.78 -19.35 6.57
CA PRO A 229 -6.46 -19.80 7.91
C PRO A 229 -6.25 -18.62 8.86
N GLY A 230 -6.75 -18.76 10.08
CA GLY A 230 -6.62 -17.76 11.13
C GLY A 230 -6.88 -18.36 12.52
N SER A 231 -6.34 -17.72 13.55
CA SER A 231 -6.56 -18.14 14.95
C SER A 231 -7.96 -17.78 15.48
N ALA A 232 -8.64 -16.85 14.82
CA ALA A 232 -10.01 -16.44 15.14
C ALA A 232 -10.80 -16.13 13.86
N THR A 233 -12.09 -16.50 13.85
CA THR A 233 -12.99 -16.20 12.74
C THR A 233 -13.33 -14.72 12.72
N SER A 234 -13.10 -14.05 11.58
CA SER A 234 -13.47 -12.66 11.40
C SER A 234 -14.96 -12.48 11.04
N VAL A 235 -15.52 -11.31 11.32
CA VAL A 235 -16.90 -10.95 10.89
C VAL A 235 -17.05 -11.06 9.37
N ALA A 236 -16.02 -10.69 8.61
CA ALA A 236 -16.03 -10.81 7.15
C ALA A 236 -16.13 -12.27 6.69
N GLN A 237 -15.48 -13.21 7.38
CA GLN A 237 -15.62 -14.65 7.09
C GLN A 237 -17.00 -15.18 7.43
N LEU A 238 -17.57 -14.75 8.57
CA LEU A 238 -18.95 -15.12 8.93
C LEU A 238 -19.96 -14.59 7.91
N ASP A 239 -19.79 -13.35 7.47
CA ASP A 239 -20.68 -12.75 6.47
C ASP A 239 -20.45 -13.30 5.06
N ALA A 240 -19.25 -13.80 4.77
CA ALA A 240 -18.97 -14.53 3.54
C ALA A 240 -19.69 -15.88 3.53
N LEU A 241 -19.66 -16.63 4.65
CA LEU A 241 -20.37 -17.91 4.78
C LEU A 241 -21.90 -17.79 4.64
N LYS A 242 -22.47 -16.64 5.04
CA LYS A 242 -23.92 -16.38 4.93
C LYS A 242 -24.38 -16.05 3.50
N LYS A 243 -23.47 -15.63 2.63
CA LYS A 243 -23.77 -15.16 1.27
C LYS A 243 -23.58 -16.28 0.27
#